data_AF-F0Z656-F1
#
_entry.id   AF-F0Z656-F1
#
_cell.length_a   1.000
_cell.length_b   1.000
_cell.length_c   1.000
_cell.angle_alpha   90.00
_cell.angle_beta   90.00
_cell.angle_gamma   90.00
#
_symmetry.space_group_name_H-M   'P 1'
#
loop_
_entity.id
_entity.type
_entity.pdbx_description
1 polymer ?
#
loop_
_entity_poly.entity_id
_entity_poly.type
_entity_poly.pdbx_seq_one_letter_code
_entity_poly.pdbx_strand_id
1 'polypeptide(L)'
;MAQIVEGMYHLRPAFADASLGGSAGGHAFSSNSKDPSWMLGGYNSWVFQQDRGILQVLTNGNIVISGPIVPRDPSSCHTWYVNFMFKTTQAPLSTHEELSPNAYVPKGPIDPRAWKYYTPAKQINSWTATGCNHVDSLEFNILGFDMPLQVGYGANGKNG
;
A
#
# COMPACT_ATOMS: atom_id res chain seq x y z
N MET A 1 -17.96 -9.45 8.45
CA MET A 1 -16.51 -9.29 8.23
C MET A 1 -16.22 -9.65 6.78
N ALA A 2 -15.73 -8.71 5.97
CA ALA A 2 -15.41 -8.99 4.58
C ALA A 2 -14.19 -9.92 4.53
N GLN A 3 -14.39 -11.20 4.20
CA GLN A 3 -13.29 -12.11 3.99
C GLN A 3 -12.63 -11.75 2.65
N ILE A 4 -11.32 -11.48 2.69
CA ILE A 4 -10.51 -11.43 1.49
C ILE A 4 -10.40 -12.87 0.98
N VAL A 5 -11.15 -13.17 -0.07
CA VAL A 5 -11.16 -14.46 -0.77
C VAL A 5 -10.20 -14.42 -1.96
N GLU A 6 -9.87 -15.58 -2.49
CA GLU A 6 -9.16 -15.67 -3.77
C GLU A 6 -9.88 -14.85 -4.84
N GLY A 7 -9.11 -14.09 -5.63
CA GLY A 7 -9.68 -13.26 -6.68
C GLY A 7 -8.82 -12.08 -7.08
N MET A 8 -9.37 -11.26 -7.97
CA MET A 8 -8.74 -10.05 -8.48
C MET A 8 -9.59 -8.84 -8.10
N TYR A 9 -8.95 -7.83 -7.52
CA TYR A 9 -9.59 -6.63 -7.00
C TYR A 9 -8.91 -5.40 -7.59
N HIS A 10 -9.71 -4.41 -8.00
CA HIS A 10 -9.18 -3.11 -8.40
C HIS A 10 -8.86 -2.26 -7.18
N LEU A 11 -7.63 -1.75 -7.14
CA LEU A 11 -7.19 -0.82 -6.11
C LEU A 11 -7.70 0.58 -6.42
N ARG A 12 -8.26 1.22 -5.39
CA ARG A 12 -8.75 2.61 -5.45
C ARG A 12 -8.05 3.43 -4.38
N PRO A 13 -7.95 4.76 -4.57
CA PRO A 13 -7.55 5.65 -3.51
C PRO A 13 -8.40 5.43 -2.25
N ALA A 14 -7.73 5.30 -1.10
CA ALA A 14 -8.44 5.36 0.17
C ALA A 14 -8.87 6.81 0.44
N PHE A 15 -10.08 7.00 0.93
CA PHE A 15 -10.54 8.30 1.42
C PHE A 15 -10.43 8.30 2.94
N ALA A 16 -10.16 9.48 3.52
CA ALA A 16 -10.12 9.63 4.96
C ALA A 16 -11.54 9.59 5.54
N ASP A 17 -11.75 8.76 6.55
CA ASP A 17 -12.93 8.82 7.41
C ASP A 17 -12.66 9.76 8.59
N ALA A 18 -13.11 11.01 8.43
CA ALA A 18 -12.98 12.04 9.46
C ALA A 18 -13.71 11.68 10.76
N SER A 19 -14.77 10.85 10.70
CA SER A 19 -15.54 10.45 11.88
C SER A 19 -14.73 9.52 12.80
N LEU A 20 -13.74 8.82 12.23
CA LEU A 20 -12.82 7.95 12.95
C LEU A 20 -11.45 8.58 13.20
N GLY A 21 -11.26 9.84 12.81
CA GLY A 21 -10.02 10.59 12.99
C GLY A 21 -9.06 10.54 11.79
N GLY A 22 -9.48 10.02 10.64
CA GLY A 22 -8.72 10.08 9.41
C GLY A 22 -8.60 11.52 8.89
N SER A 23 -7.38 11.94 8.52
CA SER A 23 -7.11 13.33 8.12
C SER A 23 -6.66 13.50 6.65
N ALA A 24 -6.21 12.43 5.99
CA ALA A 24 -5.69 12.50 4.62
C ALA A 24 -6.04 11.25 3.79
N GLY A 25 -6.24 11.42 2.49
CA GLY A 25 -6.46 10.32 1.56
C GLY A 25 -5.23 9.41 1.34
N GLY A 26 -5.43 8.29 0.66
CA GLY A 26 -4.43 7.25 0.46
C GLY A 26 -3.50 7.54 -0.71
N HIS A 27 -2.27 7.07 -0.61
CA HIS A 27 -1.32 6.96 -1.71
C HIS A 27 -1.05 5.48 -1.98
N ALA A 28 -0.63 5.14 -3.19
CA ALA A 28 -0.10 3.81 -3.50
C ALA A 28 1.30 3.66 -2.90
N PHE A 29 2.09 4.73 -2.93
CA PHE A 29 3.41 4.81 -2.33
C PHE A 29 3.73 6.24 -1.89
N SER A 30 4.47 6.37 -0.80
CA SER A 30 5.01 7.65 -0.32
C SER A 30 6.47 7.53 0.05
N SER A 31 7.23 8.62 -0.08
CA SER A 31 8.60 8.72 0.41
C SER A 31 8.86 10.04 1.12
N ASN A 32 9.82 10.04 2.04
CA ASN A 32 10.31 11.24 2.70
C ASN A 32 11.47 11.92 1.95
N SER A 33 12.06 11.25 0.95
CA SER A 33 13.12 11.87 0.15
C SER A 33 12.53 12.83 -0.89
N LYS A 34 13.02 14.06 -0.86
CA LYS A 34 12.70 15.14 -1.80
C LYS A 34 13.85 15.43 -2.76
N ASP A 35 14.87 14.58 -2.77
CA ASP A 35 16.04 14.77 -3.60
C ASP A 35 15.64 14.58 -5.07
N PRO A 36 15.77 15.61 -5.93
CA PRO A 36 15.44 15.49 -7.35
C PRO A 36 16.41 14.59 -8.11
N SER A 37 17.61 14.35 -7.58
CA SER A 37 18.56 13.37 -8.13
C SER A 37 18.22 11.93 -7.74
N TRP A 38 17.26 11.75 -6.83
CA TRP A 38 16.77 10.42 -6.50
C TRP A 38 16.01 9.83 -7.68
N MET A 39 16.08 8.51 -7.84
CA MET A 39 15.38 7.75 -8.87
C MET A 39 13.87 8.05 -8.98
N LEU A 40 13.25 8.52 -7.89
CA LEU A 40 11.85 8.94 -7.86
C LEU A 40 11.64 10.43 -8.21
N GLY A 41 12.62 11.11 -8.79
CA GLY A 41 12.51 12.47 -9.34
C GLY A 41 12.09 13.54 -8.33
N GLY A 42 12.36 13.34 -7.03
CA GLY A 42 11.92 14.23 -5.95
C GLY A 42 10.43 14.14 -5.61
N TYR A 43 9.66 13.22 -6.19
CA TYR A 43 8.23 13.05 -5.90
C TYR A 43 7.98 12.17 -4.67
N ASN A 44 7.17 12.68 -3.74
CA ASN A 44 6.90 12.04 -2.45
C ASN A 44 5.57 11.29 -2.36
N SER A 45 4.72 11.35 -3.40
CA SER A 45 3.41 10.71 -3.39
C SER A 45 3.03 10.20 -4.78
N TRP A 46 2.64 8.92 -4.82
CA TRP A 46 2.36 8.18 -6.03
C TRP A 46 0.99 7.51 -5.91
N VAL A 47 0.26 7.43 -7.03
CA VAL A 47 -1.07 6.81 -7.12
C VAL A 47 -1.11 5.87 -8.31
N PHE A 48 -2.00 4.87 -8.27
CA PHE A 48 -2.25 4.04 -9.45
C PHE A 48 -2.85 4.89 -10.57
N GLN A 49 -2.25 4.82 -11.76
CA GLN A 49 -2.70 5.57 -12.92
C GLN A 49 -4.12 5.11 -13.28
N GLN A 50 -5.10 6.03 -13.23
CA GLN A 50 -6.50 5.76 -13.61
C GLN A 50 -7.10 4.54 -12.90
N ASP A 51 -6.79 4.33 -11.61
CA ASP A 51 -7.27 3.19 -10.81
C ASP A 51 -6.92 1.81 -11.42
N ARG A 52 -5.84 1.74 -12.20
CA ARG A 52 -5.34 0.51 -12.84
C ARG A 52 -4.49 -0.36 -11.92
N GLY A 53 -4.53 -0.11 -10.61
CA GLY A 53 -3.90 -0.97 -9.62
C GLY A 53 -4.71 -2.25 -9.42
N ILE A 54 -4.02 -3.37 -9.27
CA ILE A 54 -4.63 -4.68 -9.07
C ILE A 54 -4.06 -5.28 -7.78
N LEU A 55 -4.96 -5.76 -6.93
CA LEU A 55 -4.68 -6.70 -5.85
C LEU A 55 -5.20 -8.07 -6.27
N GLN A 56 -4.30 -9.03 -6.44
CA GLN A 56 -4.65 -10.43 -6.64
C GLN A 56 -4.43 -11.20 -5.34
N VAL A 57 -5.42 -11.96 -4.92
CA VAL A 57 -5.33 -12.89 -3.78
C VAL A 57 -5.20 -14.28 -4.35
N LEU A 58 -4.09 -14.94 -4.05
CA LEU A 58 -3.76 -16.27 -4.54
C LEU A 58 -4.45 -17.35 -3.70
N THR A 59 -4.58 -18.56 -4.25
CA THR A 59 -5.15 -19.75 -3.57
C THR A 59 -4.49 -20.05 -2.21
N ASN A 60 -3.19 -19.80 -2.08
CA ASN A 60 -2.43 -20.00 -0.85
C ASN A 60 -2.53 -18.82 0.14
N GLY A 61 -3.38 -17.83 -0.14
CA GLY A 61 -3.59 -16.66 0.70
C GLY A 61 -2.59 -15.54 0.50
N ASN A 62 -1.49 -15.76 -0.24
CA ASN A 62 -0.55 -14.69 -0.61
C ASN A 62 -1.24 -13.65 -1.49
N ILE A 63 -0.66 -12.47 -1.58
CA ILE A 63 -1.19 -11.39 -2.41
C ILE A 63 -0.15 -10.86 -3.38
N VAL A 64 -0.62 -10.43 -4.55
CA VAL A 64 0.16 -9.69 -5.54
C VAL A 64 -0.47 -8.32 -5.73
N ILE A 65 0.32 -7.27 -5.59
CA ILE A 65 -0.07 -5.89 -5.88
C ILE A 65 0.71 -5.45 -7.12
N SER A 66 -0.01 -5.06 -8.17
CA SER A 66 0.64 -4.63 -9.42
C SER A 66 -0.11 -3.51 -10.11
N GLY A 67 0.58 -2.80 -11.00
CA GLY A 67 -0.03 -1.81 -11.89
C GLY A 67 0.85 -0.58 -12.12
N PRO A 68 0.45 0.28 -13.07
CA PRO A 68 1.15 1.54 -13.31
C PRO A 68 0.87 2.54 -12.20
N ILE A 69 1.90 3.21 -11.70
CA ILE A 69 1.81 4.34 -10.79
C ILE A 69 2.42 5.60 -11.42
N VAL A 70 1.85 6.74 -11.03
CA VAL A 70 2.27 8.08 -11.44
C VAL A 70 2.38 8.98 -10.22
N PRO A 71 3.24 10.02 -10.22
CA PRO A 71 3.22 11.04 -9.20
C PRO A 71 1.86 11.71 -9.14
N ARG A 72 1.48 12.23 -7.97
CA ARG A 72 0.30 13.11 -7.87
C ARG A 72 0.48 14.41 -8.63
N ASP A 73 1.72 14.83 -8.89
CA ASP A 73 2.03 15.97 -9.74
C ASP A 73 1.76 15.61 -11.21
N PRO A 74 0.73 16.20 -11.86
CA PRO A 74 0.35 15.86 -13.23
C PRO A 74 1.36 16.33 -14.28
N SER A 75 2.32 17.20 -13.91
CA SER A 75 3.37 17.66 -14.82
C SER A 75 4.51 16.67 -14.99
N SER A 76 4.57 15.63 -14.14
CA SER A 76 5.65 14.66 -14.19
C SER A 76 5.52 13.69 -15.36
N CYS A 77 6.63 13.46 -16.05
CA CYS A 77 6.79 12.38 -17.02
C CYS A 77 7.25 11.05 -16.40
N HIS A 78 7.50 11.00 -15.09
CA HIS A 78 7.96 9.78 -14.42
C HIS A 78 6.80 8.82 -14.25
N THR A 79 6.97 7.58 -14.67
CA THR A 79 5.96 6.54 -14.47
C THR A 79 6.65 5.23 -14.12
N TRP A 80 6.01 4.42 -13.29
CA TRP A 80 6.52 3.10 -12.90
C TRP A 80 5.44 2.05 -13.06
N TYR A 81 5.83 0.84 -13.45
CA TYR A 81 5.03 -0.34 -13.22
C TYR A 81 5.54 -1.03 -11.97
N VAL A 82 4.66 -1.22 -10.98
CA VAL A 82 5.01 -1.95 -9.76
C VAL A 82 4.52 -3.38 -9.85
N ASN A 83 5.31 -4.30 -9.30
CA ASN A 83 4.92 -5.68 -9.11
C ASN A 83 5.46 -6.17 -7.76
N PHE A 84 4.56 -6.36 -6.81
CA PHE A 84 4.88 -6.81 -5.47
C PHE A 84 4.16 -8.11 -5.15
N MET A 85 4.89 -9.11 -4.69
CA MET A 85 4.35 -10.29 -4.07
C MET A 85 4.56 -10.22 -2.56
N PHE A 86 3.51 -10.50 -1.80
CA PHE A 86 3.58 -10.63 -0.37
C PHE A 86 3.10 -12.00 0.10
N LYS A 87 3.81 -12.55 1.08
CA LYS A 87 3.49 -13.82 1.73
C LYS A 87 2.73 -13.55 3.01
N THR A 88 1.77 -14.41 3.35
CA THR A 88 1.08 -14.34 4.64
C THR A 88 2.08 -14.47 5.80
N THR A 89 1.89 -13.71 6.86
CA THR A 89 2.68 -13.80 8.10
C THR A 89 1.77 -13.79 9.32
N GLN A 90 2.33 -14.14 10.48
CA GLN A 90 1.66 -13.99 11.77
C GLN A 90 1.48 -12.51 12.11
N ALA A 91 0.44 -12.22 12.90
CA ALA A 91 0.23 -10.88 13.45
C ALA A 91 1.43 -10.44 14.30
N PRO A 92 1.86 -9.17 14.21
CA PRO A 92 2.89 -8.64 15.10
C PRO A 92 2.37 -8.54 16.54
N LEU A 93 3.28 -8.38 17.50
CA LEU A 93 2.91 -8.15 18.91
C LEU A 93 2.12 -6.85 19.11
N SER A 94 2.37 -5.85 18.26
CA SER A 94 1.68 -4.56 18.25
C SER A 94 1.27 -4.25 16.82
N THR A 95 0.00 -3.97 16.63
CA THR A 95 -0.57 -3.54 15.34
C THR A 95 -0.41 -2.03 15.20
N HIS A 96 -0.16 -1.55 13.99
CA HIS A 96 -0.09 -0.11 13.74
C HIS A 96 -1.50 0.44 13.54
N GLU A 97 -1.99 1.16 14.55
CA GLU A 97 -3.29 1.80 14.56
C GLU A 97 -3.13 3.29 14.24
N GLU A 98 -3.66 3.71 13.09
CA GLU A 98 -3.49 5.08 12.58
C GLU A 98 -4.75 5.95 12.75
N LEU A 99 -5.89 5.38 13.17
CA LEU A 99 -7.12 6.12 13.48
C LEU A 99 -7.16 6.56 14.96
N SER A 100 -8.23 7.27 15.34
CA SER A 100 -8.43 7.63 16.75
C SER A 100 -8.58 6.37 17.62
N PRO A 101 -8.12 6.37 18.89
CA PRO A 101 -8.28 5.22 19.79
C PRO A 101 -9.73 4.78 20.01
N ASN A 102 -10.71 5.66 19.78
CA ASN A 102 -12.13 5.34 19.90
C ASN A 102 -12.69 4.64 18.65
N ALA A 103 -11.94 4.56 17.55
CA ALA A 103 -12.31 3.81 16.35
C ALA A 103 -12.16 2.29 16.54
N TYR A 104 -11.33 1.88 17.51
CA TYR A 104 -10.97 0.49 17.77
C TYR A 104 -11.75 -0.11 18.94
N VAL A 105 -11.95 -1.44 18.91
CA VAL A 105 -12.57 -2.18 20.01
C VAL A 105 -11.80 -1.96 21.32
N PRO A 106 -12.49 -1.86 22.47
CA PRO A 106 -13.93 -2.09 22.66
C PRO A 106 -14.82 -0.87 22.38
N LYS A 107 -14.26 0.30 22.03
CA LYS A 107 -15.04 1.54 21.90
C LYS A 107 -15.65 1.73 20.52
N GLY A 108 -14.91 1.35 19.48
CA GLY A 108 -15.31 1.48 18.10
C GLY A 108 -15.51 0.14 17.40
N PRO A 109 -15.91 0.17 16.12
CA PRO A 109 -16.27 -1.02 15.37
C PRO A 109 -15.07 -1.81 14.80
N ILE A 110 -13.87 -1.24 14.82
CA ILE A 110 -12.69 -1.85 14.19
C ILE A 110 -12.02 -2.83 15.16
N ASP A 111 -11.90 -4.10 14.75
CA ASP A 111 -11.13 -5.13 15.48
C ASP A 111 -9.82 -5.46 14.74
N PRO A 112 -8.66 -4.98 15.24
CA PRO A 112 -7.35 -5.29 14.64
C PRO A 112 -7.01 -6.79 14.59
N ARG A 113 -7.66 -7.62 15.42
CA ARG A 113 -7.46 -9.09 15.41
C ARG A 113 -8.06 -9.74 14.16
N ALA A 114 -8.93 -9.03 13.44
CA ALA A 114 -9.51 -9.47 12.18
C ALA A 114 -8.62 -9.17 10.95
N TRP A 115 -7.54 -8.41 11.12
CA TRP A 115 -6.66 -8.04 10.02
C TRP A 115 -5.79 -9.21 9.56
N LYS A 116 -5.41 -9.19 8.28
CA LYS A 116 -4.42 -10.09 7.69
C LYS A 116 -3.07 -9.37 7.57
N TYR A 117 -1.99 -10.12 7.77
CA TYR A 117 -0.63 -9.59 7.77
C TYR A 117 0.21 -10.24 6.70
N TYR A 118 1.04 -9.43 6.04
CA TYR A 118 1.87 -9.89 4.94
C TYR A 118 3.30 -9.34 4.97
N THR A 119 4.26 -10.13 4.51
CA THR A 119 5.67 -9.72 4.32
C THR A 119 6.07 -9.84 2.86
N PRO A 120 6.98 -8.97 2.37
CA PRO A 120 7.41 -9.01 0.98
C PRO A 120 8.12 -10.32 0.66
N ALA A 121 7.79 -10.93 -0.48
CA ALA A 121 8.56 -12.02 -1.02
C ALA A 121 9.90 -11.47 -1.54
N LYS A 122 11.00 -11.93 -0.96
CA LYS A 122 12.36 -11.54 -1.37
C LYS A 122 12.57 -11.80 -2.87
N GLN A 123 13.30 -10.91 -3.55
CA GLN A 123 13.75 -11.06 -4.95
C GLN A 123 12.65 -11.07 -6.03
N ILE A 124 11.38 -10.88 -5.69
CA ILE A 124 10.27 -10.84 -6.67
C ILE A 124 9.75 -9.42 -6.88
N ASN A 125 9.98 -8.55 -5.90
CA ASN A 125 9.38 -7.24 -5.84
C ASN A 125 10.18 -6.21 -6.61
N SER A 126 9.59 -5.63 -7.64
CA SER A 126 10.27 -4.70 -8.52
C SER A 126 9.39 -3.53 -8.96
N TRP A 127 10.09 -2.47 -9.35
CA TRP A 127 9.55 -1.32 -10.06
C TRP A 127 10.31 -1.22 -11.36
N THR A 128 9.57 -1.14 -12.46
CA THR A 128 10.13 -0.92 -13.79
C THR A 128 9.68 0.44 -14.27
N ALA A 129 10.62 1.33 -14.54
CA ALA A 129 10.27 2.64 -15.06
C ALA A 129 9.67 2.51 -16.47
N THR A 130 8.68 3.35 -16.77
CA THR A 130 7.94 3.32 -18.05
C THR A 130 7.84 4.68 -18.72
N GLY A 131 8.34 5.74 -18.07
CA GLY A 131 8.21 7.12 -18.51
C GLY A 131 9.53 7.71 -18.99
N CYS A 132 9.77 8.99 -18.71
CA CYS A 132 11.05 9.63 -19.00
C CYS A 132 12.24 9.00 -18.25
N ASN A 133 11.96 8.23 -17.19
CA ASN A 133 12.90 7.45 -16.40
C ASN A 133 13.06 5.99 -16.84
N HIS A 134 12.59 5.58 -18.03
CA HIS A 134 12.49 4.17 -18.50
C HIS A 134 13.74 3.28 -18.39
N VAL A 135 14.93 3.84 -18.14
CA VAL A 135 16.17 3.08 -17.91
C VAL A 135 16.33 2.61 -16.46
N ASP A 136 15.49 3.09 -15.56
CA ASP A 136 15.59 2.82 -14.12
C ASP A 136 14.77 1.60 -13.70
N SER A 137 15.29 0.87 -12.70
CA SER A 137 14.59 -0.21 -12.02
C SER A 137 14.88 -0.19 -10.53
N LEU A 138 13.86 -0.47 -9.71
CA LEU A 138 14.01 -0.57 -8.25
C LEU A 138 13.66 -1.97 -7.79
N GLU A 139 14.47 -2.50 -6.89
CA GLU A 139 14.11 -3.71 -6.15
C GLU A 139 13.61 -3.34 -4.75
N PHE A 140 12.54 -3.99 -4.32
CA PHE A 140 11.96 -3.76 -3.01
C PHE A 140 12.13 -5.00 -2.13
N ASN A 141 13.23 -5.02 -1.38
CA ASN A 141 13.65 -6.23 -0.67
C ASN A 141 13.39 -6.19 0.84
N ILE A 142 12.91 -5.08 1.41
CA ILE A 142 12.85 -4.86 2.86
C ILE A 142 11.57 -4.12 3.27
N LEU A 143 11.01 -4.47 4.42
CA LEU A 143 10.01 -3.66 5.13
C LEU A 143 10.72 -2.63 6.02
N GLY A 144 10.30 -1.37 5.96
CA GLY A 144 10.70 -0.40 6.98
C GLY A 144 10.20 -0.85 8.36
N PHE A 145 11.08 -0.82 9.37
CA PHE A 145 10.77 -1.15 10.77
C PHE A 145 10.20 -2.56 11.00
N ASP A 146 10.45 -3.51 10.10
CA ASP A 146 9.91 -4.87 10.15
C ASP A 146 8.37 -4.94 10.29
N MET A 147 7.66 -3.87 9.91
CA MET A 147 6.20 -3.83 10.02
C MET A 147 5.55 -4.54 8.83
N PRO A 148 4.77 -5.62 9.05
CA PRO A 148 4.06 -6.28 7.98
C PRO A 148 2.99 -5.38 7.37
N LEU A 149 2.70 -5.59 6.10
CA LEU A 149 1.53 -5.00 5.46
C LEU A 149 0.27 -5.49 6.17
N GLN A 150 -0.58 -4.56 6.61
CA GLN A 150 -1.84 -4.84 7.28
C GLN A 150 -3.00 -4.67 6.28
N VAL A 151 -3.86 -5.68 6.17
CA VAL A 151 -5.03 -5.62 5.29
C VAL A 151 -6.29 -5.93 6.10
N GLY A 152 -7.19 -4.96 6.14
CA GLY A 152 -8.46 -5.05 6.86
C GLY A 152 -9.19 -3.70 6.90
N TYR A 153 -10.42 -3.73 7.39
CA TYR A 153 -11.19 -2.53 7.70
C TYR A 153 -10.53 -1.79 8.87
N GLY A 154 -10.22 -0.50 8.72
CA GLY A 154 -9.49 0.29 9.71
C GLY A 154 -7.96 0.18 9.68
N ALA A 155 -7.40 -0.63 8.78
CA ALA A 155 -5.98 -0.99 8.82
C ALA A 155 -5.02 0.07 8.26
N ASN A 156 -5.52 1.08 7.52
CA ASN A 156 -4.67 2.03 6.79
C ASN A 156 -4.81 3.50 7.23
N GLY A 157 -5.36 3.74 8.43
CA GLY A 157 -5.49 5.09 9.01
C GLY A 157 -6.48 6.01 8.30
N LYS A 158 -7.20 5.47 7.31
CA LYS A 158 -7.98 6.25 6.35
C LYS A 158 -9.36 5.67 6.19
N ASN A 159 -9.50 4.34 6.11
CA ASN A 159 -10.80 3.71 5.96
C ASN A 159 -11.47 3.36 7.30
N GLY A 160 -12.76 3.62 7.39
CA GLY A 160 -13.72 2.94 8.26
C GLY A 160 -15.15 3.24 7.80
#